data_AF-A0A9D7MMF3-F1
#
_entry.id   AF-A0A9D7MMF3-F1
#
_cell.length_a   1.000
_cell.length_b   1.000
_cell.length_c   1.000
_cell.angle_alpha   90.00
_cell.angle_beta   90.00
_cell.angle_gamma   90.00
#
_symmetry.space_group_name_H-M   'P 1'
#
loop_
_entity.id
_entity.type
_entity.pdbx_description
1 polymer ?
#
loop_
_entity_poly.entity_id
_entity_poly.type
_entity_poly.pdbx_seq_one_letter_code
_entity_poly.pdbx_strand_id
1 'polypeptide(L)'
;MPIYVNHYETTKVPKLTGLNFLDAKKIVEETGLDIKQADIKFDEKIPIGQILDQNPPPDVMVKSGRRVYVTICGGEQLSEVPNLKGRSLRDAKFALEQRGLKVGETVRKSTSEFPEDHVLSQIVQPGSKVKRNTAIELIISDGPLAGELRVPMIVGKNLEDAKKLINESKLKVGKVTYQTNNEVPAGQVVDQYPKADKSANENTSIELFVAKKKVVIKIEEDEADMSVEGNADLNGSTEKNSQTNKPGVNKESTKSDTKESPNTGNKDQSKETDKTKEPEKSKDKQPPSDKDNSDQKEQ
;
A
#
# COMPACT_ATOMS: atom_id res chain seq x y z
N MET A 1 38.91 -51.24 -60.84
CA MET A 1 38.70 -50.03 -60.00
C MET A 1 38.49 -50.50 -58.56
N PRO A 2 39.11 -49.88 -57.54
CA PRO A 2 38.94 -50.30 -56.15
C PRO A 2 37.62 -49.79 -55.57
N ILE A 3 36.93 -50.65 -54.82
CA ILE A 3 35.68 -50.39 -54.11
C ILE A 3 36.04 -49.76 -52.75
N TYR A 4 36.01 -48.42 -52.67
CA TYR A 4 36.04 -47.69 -51.40
C TYR A 4 34.65 -47.10 -51.15
N VAL A 5 33.70 -47.94 -50.78
CA VAL A 5 32.46 -47.46 -50.14
C VAL A 5 32.68 -47.67 -48.66
N ASN A 6 32.91 -46.55 -47.96
CA ASN A 6 32.98 -46.53 -46.51
C ASN A 6 31.64 -47.06 -45.99
N HIS A 7 31.61 -48.32 -45.55
CA HIS A 7 30.45 -48.90 -44.89
C HIS A 7 30.34 -48.24 -43.53
N TYR A 8 29.71 -47.06 -43.50
CA TYR A 8 29.29 -46.47 -42.23
C TYR A 8 28.29 -47.45 -41.62
N GLU A 9 28.64 -48.07 -40.50
CA GLU A 9 27.67 -48.79 -39.69
C GLU A 9 26.52 -47.83 -39.39
N THR A 10 25.31 -48.25 -39.76
CA THR A 10 24.10 -47.49 -39.52
C THR A 10 23.29 -48.18 -38.44
N THR A 11 22.89 -47.45 -37.42
CA THR A 11 21.99 -47.93 -36.38
C THR A 11 20.63 -47.26 -36.49
N LYS A 12 19.60 -48.01 -36.13
CA LYS A 12 18.23 -47.53 -36.05
C LYS A 12 18.02 -46.73 -34.76
N VAL A 13 17.45 -45.54 -34.88
CA VAL A 13 17.17 -44.68 -33.72
C VAL A 13 16.00 -45.27 -32.91
N PRO A 14 16.19 -45.60 -31.62
CA PRO A 14 15.12 -46.09 -30.77
C PRO A 14 14.10 -44.98 -30.45
N LYS A 15 12.88 -45.39 -30.06
CA LYS A 15 11.85 -44.47 -29.55
C LYS A 15 12.08 -44.19 -28.08
N LEU A 16 12.36 -42.93 -27.77
CA LEU A 16 12.70 -42.42 -26.45
C LEU A 16 11.59 -41.55 -25.84
N THR A 17 10.65 -41.07 -26.65
CA THR A 17 9.50 -40.28 -26.21
C THR A 17 8.69 -41.02 -25.14
N GLY A 18 8.40 -40.36 -24.02
CA GLY A 18 7.66 -40.94 -22.89
C GLY A 18 8.50 -41.76 -21.91
N LEU A 19 9.77 -42.05 -22.22
CA LEU A 19 10.71 -42.67 -21.29
C LEU A 19 11.36 -41.61 -20.40
N ASN A 20 11.84 -42.05 -19.22
CA ASN A 20 12.68 -41.23 -18.36
C ASN A 20 14.08 -41.11 -18.98
N PHE A 21 14.76 -39.98 -18.73
CA PHE A 21 16.10 -39.71 -19.29
C PHE A 21 17.12 -40.81 -18.97
N LEU A 22 17.06 -41.39 -17.77
CA LEU A 22 17.97 -42.47 -17.36
C LEU A 22 17.76 -43.77 -18.14
N ASP A 23 16.50 -44.14 -18.40
CA ASP A 23 16.18 -45.37 -19.14
C ASP A 23 16.43 -45.17 -20.64
N ALA A 24 16.08 -44.01 -21.17
CA ALA A 24 16.40 -43.62 -22.53
C ALA A 24 17.91 -43.63 -22.78
N LYS A 25 18.72 -43.14 -21.83
CA LYS A 25 20.17 -43.16 -21.94
C LYS A 25 20.71 -44.58 -22.10
N LYS A 26 20.24 -45.54 -21.31
CA LYS A 26 20.66 -46.95 -21.42
C LYS A 26 20.35 -47.53 -22.80
N ILE A 27 19.13 -47.32 -23.30
CA ILE A 27 18.68 -47.83 -24.60
C ILE A 27 19.49 -47.21 -25.75
N VAL A 28 19.83 -45.92 -25.65
CA VAL A 28 20.62 -45.21 -26.67
C VAL A 28 22.09 -45.67 -26.65
N GLU A 29 22.67 -45.84 -25.47
CA GLU A 29 24.05 -46.33 -25.33
C GLU A 29 24.18 -47.80 -25.80
N GLU A 30 23.18 -48.64 -25.54
CA GLU A 30 23.11 -50.03 -26.04
C GLU A 30 23.05 -50.11 -27.58
N THR A 31 22.51 -49.08 -28.23
CA THR A 31 22.45 -48.98 -29.70
C THR A 31 23.68 -48.29 -30.31
N GLY A 32 24.70 -47.97 -29.51
CA GLY A 32 25.92 -47.30 -29.98
C GLY A 32 25.69 -45.87 -30.45
N LEU A 33 24.65 -45.21 -29.92
CA LEU A 33 24.32 -43.81 -30.14
C LEU A 33 24.65 -43.00 -28.88
N ASP A 34 24.77 -41.68 -29.02
CA ASP A 34 25.01 -40.77 -27.90
C ASP A 34 23.74 -39.97 -27.58
N ILE A 35 23.30 -39.93 -26.33
CA ILE A 35 22.21 -39.04 -25.92
C ILE A 35 22.74 -37.68 -25.42
N LYS A 36 22.12 -36.58 -25.86
CA LYS A 36 22.37 -35.24 -25.33
C LYS A 36 21.06 -34.54 -25.01
N GLN A 37 20.99 -33.95 -23.83
CA GLN A 37 19.89 -33.04 -23.49
C GLN A 37 20.07 -31.75 -24.29
N ALA A 38 19.06 -31.39 -25.09
CA ALA A 38 19.03 -30.14 -25.84
C ALA A 38 18.36 -29.04 -25.02
N ASP A 39 17.08 -29.23 -24.70
CA ASP A 39 16.23 -28.22 -24.08
C ASP A 39 15.32 -28.83 -23.00
N ILE A 40 14.74 -27.94 -22.18
CA ILE A 40 13.65 -28.26 -21.27
C ILE A 40 12.42 -27.49 -21.75
N LYS A 41 11.32 -28.20 -22.01
CA LYS A 41 10.02 -27.61 -22.35
C LYS A 41 9.01 -27.96 -21.26
N PHE A 42 8.06 -27.06 -21.02
CA PHE A 42 7.01 -27.25 -20.03
C PHE A 42 5.76 -27.79 -20.73
N ASP A 43 5.18 -28.85 -20.18
CA ASP A 43 3.92 -29.44 -20.61
C ASP A 43 3.19 -29.97 -19.38
N GLU A 44 1.88 -29.74 -19.30
CA GLU A 44 1.04 -30.19 -18.19
C GLU A 44 0.62 -31.66 -18.36
N LYS A 45 0.65 -32.19 -19.60
CA LYS A 45 0.16 -33.54 -19.90
C LYS A 45 1.19 -34.62 -19.60
N ILE A 46 2.47 -34.27 -19.67
CA ILE A 46 3.58 -35.21 -19.57
C ILE A 46 4.30 -34.97 -18.23
N PRO A 47 4.56 -36.02 -17.44
CA PRO A 47 5.21 -35.86 -16.15
C PRO A 47 6.65 -35.37 -16.29
N ILE A 48 7.12 -34.69 -15.25
CA ILE A 48 8.48 -34.16 -15.19
C ILE A 48 9.53 -35.27 -15.38
N GLY A 49 10.57 -34.97 -16.16
CA GLY A 49 11.69 -35.89 -16.41
C GLY A 49 11.50 -36.86 -17.57
N GLN A 50 10.31 -36.91 -18.19
CA GLN A 50 10.10 -37.68 -19.43
C GLN A 50 10.54 -36.90 -20.66
N ILE A 51 10.91 -37.64 -21.72
CA ILE A 51 11.28 -37.05 -23.00
C ILE A 51 10.02 -36.66 -23.78
N LEU A 52 9.90 -35.36 -24.08
CA LEU A 52 8.84 -34.76 -24.90
C LEU A 52 9.07 -35.01 -26.38
N ASP A 53 10.31 -34.80 -26.81
CA ASP A 53 10.68 -34.82 -28.21
C ASP A 53 12.12 -35.30 -28.38
N GLN A 54 12.39 -35.92 -29.52
CA GLN A 54 13.71 -36.41 -29.89
C GLN A 54 14.05 -36.03 -31.32
N ASN A 55 15.32 -35.71 -31.55
CA ASN A 55 15.87 -35.46 -32.86
C ASN A 55 17.22 -36.17 -32.97
N PRO A 56 17.39 -37.17 -33.86
CA PRO A 56 16.50 -37.60 -34.93
C PRO A 56 15.21 -38.33 -34.47
N PRO A 57 14.13 -38.35 -35.31
CA PRO A 57 12.89 -39.05 -34.98
C PRO A 57 13.10 -40.57 -34.88
N PRO A 58 12.19 -41.28 -34.20
CA PRO A 58 12.31 -42.73 -34.01
C PRO A 58 12.31 -43.48 -35.34
N ASP A 59 12.90 -44.67 -35.32
CA ASP A 59 12.96 -45.62 -36.43
C ASP A 59 13.78 -45.19 -37.66
N VAL A 60 14.43 -44.02 -37.62
CA VAL A 60 15.34 -43.55 -38.68
C VAL A 60 16.71 -44.22 -38.58
N MET A 61 17.31 -44.53 -39.73
CA MET A 61 18.68 -45.04 -39.81
C MET A 61 19.68 -43.89 -39.78
N VAL A 62 20.61 -43.92 -38.83
CA VAL A 62 21.67 -42.91 -38.67
C VAL A 62 23.02 -43.58 -38.55
N LYS A 63 24.11 -42.83 -38.77
CA LYS A 63 25.47 -43.35 -38.56
C LYS A 63 25.67 -43.70 -37.08
N SER A 64 26.39 -44.77 -36.78
CA SER A 64 26.83 -45.11 -35.42
C SER A 64 27.56 -43.93 -34.76
N GLY A 65 27.38 -43.77 -33.46
CA GLY A 65 27.93 -42.64 -32.69
C GLY A 65 27.24 -41.30 -32.95
N ARG A 66 26.11 -41.27 -33.67
CA ARG A 66 25.34 -40.03 -33.86
C ARG A 66 24.73 -39.59 -32.53
N ARG A 67 24.77 -38.28 -32.28
CA ARG A 67 24.11 -37.64 -31.14
C ARG A 67 22.61 -37.50 -31.37
N VAL A 68 21.82 -38.06 -30.47
CA VAL A 68 20.37 -37.89 -30.36
C VAL A 68 20.10 -36.80 -29.33
N TYR A 69 19.51 -35.71 -29.80
CA TYR A 69 19.09 -34.58 -28.97
C TYR A 69 17.69 -34.85 -28.42
N VAL A 70 17.54 -34.77 -27.11
CA VAL A 70 16.25 -34.98 -26.44
C VAL A 70 15.82 -33.72 -25.72
N THR A 71 14.52 -33.42 -25.80
CA THR A 71 13.86 -32.36 -25.05
C THR A 71 13.16 -32.99 -23.85
N ILE A 72 13.47 -32.54 -22.64
CA ILE A 72 12.91 -33.09 -21.41
C ILE A 72 11.72 -32.24 -20.96
N CYS A 73 10.68 -32.89 -20.42
CA CYS A 73 9.58 -32.21 -19.77
C CYS A 73 10.02 -31.62 -18.42
N GLY A 74 9.92 -30.31 -18.28
CA GLY A 74 10.11 -29.58 -17.02
C GLY A 74 8.87 -29.59 -16.12
N GLY A 75 7.78 -30.23 -16.55
CA GLY A 75 6.49 -30.23 -15.87
C GLY A 75 5.71 -28.92 -16.08
N GLU A 76 4.96 -28.53 -15.07
CA GLU A 76 4.11 -27.33 -15.11
C GLU A 76 4.94 -26.04 -15.07
N GLN A 77 4.52 -25.05 -15.86
CA GLN A 77 5.16 -23.74 -15.85
C GLN A 77 4.74 -22.97 -14.59
N LEU A 78 5.62 -22.94 -13.60
CA LEU A 78 5.43 -22.18 -12.37
C LEU A 78 5.90 -20.72 -12.53
N SER A 79 5.19 -19.81 -11.87
CA SER A 79 5.51 -18.40 -11.77
C SER A 79 5.48 -17.95 -10.31
N GLU A 80 6.35 -17.00 -9.98
CA GLU A 80 6.46 -16.47 -8.63
C GLU A 80 5.46 -15.35 -8.39
N VAL A 81 4.76 -15.41 -7.26
CA VAL A 81 3.79 -14.40 -6.87
C VAL A 81 4.51 -13.14 -6.39
N PRO A 82 4.26 -11.97 -7.01
CA PRO A 82 4.85 -10.71 -6.56
C PRO A 82 4.26 -10.25 -5.22
N ASN A 83 4.94 -9.34 -4.54
CA ASN A 83 4.37 -8.64 -3.39
C ASN A 83 3.51 -7.47 -3.88
N LEU A 84 2.21 -7.55 -3.60
CA LEU A 84 1.21 -6.56 -4.02
C LEU A 84 0.74 -5.67 -2.86
N LYS A 85 1.08 -5.99 -1.61
CA LYS A 85 0.64 -5.22 -0.44
C LYS A 85 1.07 -3.76 -0.56
N GLY A 86 0.12 -2.84 -0.34
CA GLY A 86 0.33 -1.40 -0.40
C GLY A 86 0.45 -0.83 -1.82
N ARG A 87 0.35 -1.64 -2.88
CA ARG A 87 0.30 -1.14 -4.25
C ARG A 87 -1.13 -0.75 -4.63
N SER A 88 -1.25 0.15 -5.62
CA SER A 88 -2.54 0.45 -6.23
C SER A 88 -3.08 -0.79 -6.95
N LEU A 89 -4.41 -0.91 -7.05
CA LEU A 89 -5.08 -1.98 -7.78
C LEU A 89 -4.59 -2.07 -9.24
N ARG A 90 -4.33 -0.92 -9.87
CA ARG A 90 -3.82 -0.85 -11.25
C ARG A 90 -2.41 -1.41 -11.36
N ASP A 91 -1.52 -1.02 -10.46
CA ASP A 91 -0.15 -1.53 -10.45
C ASP A 91 -0.10 -3.01 -10.09
N ALA A 92 -0.99 -3.45 -9.21
CA ALA A 92 -1.10 -4.85 -8.82
C ALA A 92 -1.54 -5.73 -10.00
N LYS A 93 -2.53 -5.29 -10.78
CA LYS A 93 -2.94 -5.94 -12.04
C LYS A 93 -1.76 -6.10 -12.99
N PHE A 94 -1.03 -5.02 -13.23
CA PHE A 94 0.11 -5.05 -14.14
C PHE A 94 1.24 -5.97 -13.66
N ALA A 95 1.56 -5.92 -12.35
CA ALA A 95 2.58 -6.79 -11.77
C ALA A 95 2.22 -8.29 -11.88
N LEU A 96 0.94 -8.63 -11.76
CA LEU A 96 0.44 -9.99 -11.95
C LEU A 96 0.52 -10.41 -13.42
N GLU A 97 0.07 -9.57 -14.34
CA GLU A 97 0.12 -9.85 -15.78
C GLU A 97 1.55 -10.07 -16.28
N GLN A 98 2.52 -9.28 -15.80
CA GLN A 98 3.94 -9.47 -16.11
C GLN A 98 4.47 -10.84 -15.69
N ARG A 99 3.91 -11.43 -14.63
CA ARG A 99 4.24 -12.77 -14.15
C ARG A 99 3.36 -13.85 -14.79
N GLY A 100 2.51 -13.50 -15.74
CA GLY A 100 1.57 -14.42 -16.37
C GLY A 100 0.51 -14.93 -15.39
N LEU A 101 0.19 -14.14 -14.36
CA LEU A 101 -0.83 -14.41 -13.35
C LEU A 101 -2.06 -13.54 -13.61
N LYS A 102 -3.21 -13.92 -13.07
CA LYS A 102 -4.47 -13.19 -13.24
C LYS A 102 -4.94 -12.63 -11.90
N VAL A 103 -5.67 -11.52 -11.95
CA VAL A 103 -6.45 -11.08 -10.78
C VAL A 103 -7.68 -11.96 -10.65
N GLY A 104 -7.85 -12.54 -9.47
CA GLY A 104 -9.01 -13.35 -9.10
C GLY A 104 -10.11 -12.51 -8.48
N GLU A 105 -10.80 -13.09 -7.50
CA GLU A 105 -11.82 -12.38 -6.73
C GLU A 105 -11.19 -11.27 -5.90
N THR A 106 -11.87 -10.13 -5.85
CA THR A 106 -11.43 -8.98 -5.07
C THR A 106 -12.44 -8.67 -3.98
N VAL A 107 -12.03 -8.81 -2.73
CA VAL A 107 -12.85 -8.46 -1.57
C VAL A 107 -12.46 -7.06 -1.12
N ARG A 108 -13.44 -6.19 -0.89
CA ARG A 108 -13.18 -4.84 -0.38
C ARG A 108 -13.40 -4.77 1.13
N LYS A 109 -12.53 -4.03 1.82
CA LYS A 109 -12.59 -3.83 3.27
C LYS A 109 -12.21 -2.39 3.60
N SER A 110 -13.02 -1.74 4.42
CA SER A 110 -12.73 -0.39 4.90
C SER A 110 -11.65 -0.40 5.97
N THR A 111 -10.67 0.49 5.86
CA THR A 111 -9.59 0.68 6.85
C THR A 111 -8.96 2.07 6.70
N SER A 112 -8.43 2.60 7.80
CA SER A 112 -7.64 3.85 7.80
C SER A 112 -6.15 3.64 7.50
N GLU A 113 -5.67 2.39 7.42
CA GLU A 113 -4.24 2.08 7.19
C GLU A 113 -3.78 2.42 5.76
N PHE A 114 -4.65 2.20 4.77
CA PHE A 114 -4.34 2.42 3.36
C PHE A 114 -5.43 3.25 2.67
N PRO A 115 -5.06 4.12 1.70
CA PRO A 115 -6.03 4.83 0.87
C PRO A 115 -6.96 3.88 0.09
N GLU A 116 -8.05 4.42 -0.44
CA GLU A 116 -8.94 3.69 -1.35
C GLU A 116 -8.17 3.09 -2.54
N ASP A 117 -8.65 1.96 -3.05
CA ASP A 117 -8.11 1.22 -4.19
C ASP A 117 -6.67 0.71 -4.03
N HIS A 118 -6.18 0.61 -2.79
CA HIS A 118 -4.90 -0.01 -2.47
C HIS A 118 -5.07 -1.43 -1.95
N VAL A 119 -4.14 -2.32 -2.30
CA VAL A 119 -4.16 -3.71 -1.84
C VAL A 119 -3.74 -3.78 -0.36
N LEU A 120 -4.66 -4.24 0.50
CA LEU A 120 -4.43 -4.50 1.92
C LEU A 120 -3.63 -5.76 2.14
N SER A 121 -4.03 -6.81 1.44
CA SER A 121 -3.39 -8.12 1.49
C SER A 121 -3.75 -8.94 0.27
N GLN A 122 -2.95 -9.97 0.04
CA GLN A 122 -3.14 -10.98 -0.98
C GLN A 122 -3.29 -12.33 -0.29
N ILE A 123 -4.14 -13.21 -0.83
CA ILE A 123 -4.39 -14.52 -0.24
C ILE A 123 -3.16 -15.43 -0.39
N VAL A 124 -2.50 -15.38 -1.55
CA VAL A 124 -1.28 -16.15 -1.80
C VAL A 124 -0.05 -15.36 -1.35
N GLN A 125 0.82 -15.97 -0.54
CA GLN A 125 2.00 -15.30 -0.01
C GLN A 125 2.98 -14.89 -1.12
N PRO A 126 3.63 -13.71 -1.00
CA PRO A 126 4.65 -13.29 -1.95
C PRO A 126 5.81 -14.28 -1.99
N GLY A 127 6.38 -14.50 -3.17
CA GLY A 127 7.43 -15.49 -3.42
C GLY A 127 6.94 -16.94 -3.59
N SER A 128 5.66 -17.21 -3.35
CA SER A 128 5.09 -18.54 -3.62
C SER A 128 5.14 -18.86 -5.12
N LYS A 129 5.40 -20.13 -5.45
CA LYS A 129 5.36 -20.62 -6.84
C LYS A 129 3.98 -21.19 -7.14
N VAL A 130 3.28 -20.56 -8.08
CA VAL A 130 1.95 -20.98 -8.53
C VAL A 130 1.97 -21.26 -10.02
N LYS A 131 0.96 -21.98 -10.53
CA LYS A 131 0.87 -22.23 -11.97
C LYS A 131 0.68 -20.93 -12.73
N ARG A 132 1.16 -20.88 -13.96
CA ARG A 132 0.82 -19.77 -14.86
C ARG A 132 -0.70 -19.69 -15.03
N ASN A 133 -1.21 -18.49 -15.17
CA ASN A 133 -2.65 -18.17 -15.26
C ASN A 133 -3.47 -18.43 -13.99
N THR A 134 -2.84 -18.78 -12.86
CA THR A 134 -3.54 -18.83 -11.57
C THR A 134 -4.10 -17.45 -11.23
N ALA A 135 -5.35 -17.44 -10.77
CA ALA A 135 -6.04 -16.26 -10.29
C ALA A 135 -5.65 -16.00 -8.83
N ILE A 136 -5.18 -14.79 -8.52
CA ILE A 136 -4.80 -14.39 -7.16
C ILE A 136 -5.86 -13.46 -6.61
N GLU A 137 -6.45 -13.88 -5.50
CA GLU A 137 -7.43 -13.10 -4.76
C GLU A 137 -6.75 -11.99 -3.97
N LEU A 138 -7.36 -10.81 -4.02
CA LEU A 138 -6.84 -9.59 -3.40
C LEU A 138 -7.88 -8.99 -2.46
N ILE A 139 -7.41 -8.48 -1.33
CA ILE A 139 -8.22 -7.67 -0.43
C ILE A 139 -7.83 -6.21 -0.68
N ILE A 140 -8.80 -5.39 -1.07
CA ILE A 140 -8.62 -3.98 -1.43
C ILE A 140 -9.19 -3.09 -0.33
N SER A 141 -8.53 -1.96 -0.08
CA SER A 141 -9.00 -0.92 0.82
C SER A 141 -10.10 -0.09 0.16
N ASP A 142 -11.23 0.08 0.84
CA ASP A 142 -12.22 1.13 0.51
C ASP A 142 -11.89 2.47 1.18
N GLY A 143 -10.71 2.57 1.82
CA GLY A 143 -10.36 3.71 2.65
C GLY A 143 -11.10 3.70 4.00
N PRO A 144 -10.95 4.77 4.80
CA PRO A 144 -11.60 4.87 6.09
C PRO A 144 -13.12 4.84 5.92
N LEU A 145 -13.83 4.18 6.84
CA LEU A 145 -15.30 4.10 6.86
C LEU A 145 -15.89 5.50 6.76
N ALA A 146 -16.34 5.87 5.55
CA ALA A 146 -17.00 7.12 5.33
C ALA A 146 -18.43 7.00 5.85
N GLY A 147 -18.75 7.73 6.92
CA GLY A 147 -20.13 7.98 7.29
C GLY A 147 -20.83 7.02 8.27
N GLU A 148 -20.12 6.13 8.96
CA GLU A 148 -20.73 5.37 10.07
C GLU A 148 -20.90 6.20 11.35
N LEU A 149 -20.06 7.21 11.54
CA LEU A 149 -20.14 8.07 12.71
C LEU A 149 -21.29 9.05 12.53
N ARG A 150 -22.18 9.09 13.51
CA ARG A 150 -23.21 10.13 13.60
C ARG A 150 -22.70 11.28 14.42
N VAL A 151 -22.97 12.49 13.94
CA VAL A 151 -22.70 13.69 14.70
C VAL A 151 -23.59 13.68 15.94
N PRO A 152 -23.00 13.69 17.16
CA PRO A 152 -23.78 13.67 18.39
C PRO A 152 -24.56 14.99 18.56
N MET A 153 -25.70 14.89 19.21
CA MET A 153 -26.46 16.07 19.64
C MET A 153 -25.78 16.69 20.87
N ILE A 154 -25.14 17.85 20.67
CA ILE A 154 -24.42 18.59 21.71
C ILE A 154 -25.07 19.94 22.05
N VAL A 155 -26.08 20.37 21.29
CA VAL A 155 -26.88 21.56 21.61
C VAL A 155 -27.54 21.41 22.98
N GLY A 156 -27.46 22.46 23.80
CA GLY A 156 -27.97 22.49 25.18
C GLY A 156 -27.02 21.91 26.24
N LYS A 157 -25.90 21.28 25.84
CA LYS A 157 -24.88 20.79 26.77
C LYS A 157 -23.86 21.89 27.10
N ASN A 158 -23.17 21.73 28.22
CA ASN A 158 -22.04 22.59 28.58
C ASN A 158 -20.85 22.33 27.64
N LEU A 159 -20.01 23.34 27.42
CA LEU A 159 -18.88 23.27 26.50
C LEU A 159 -17.93 22.11 26.82
N GLU A 160 -17.66 21.84 28.09
CA GLU A 160 -16.77 20.74 28.49
C GLU A 160 -17.36 19.37 28.18
N ASP A 161 -18.65 19.16 28.47
CA ASP A 161 -19.35 17.91 28.19
C ASP A 161 -19.51 17.69 26.68
N ALA A 162 -19.78 18.76 25.93
CA ALA A 162 -19.81 18.73 24.48
C ALA A 162 -18.46 18.29 23.90
N LYS A 163 -17.34 18.85 24.39
CA LYS A 163 -15.99 18.44 23.97
C LYS A 163 -15.70 16.97 24.27
N LYS A 164 -16.10 16.47 25.45
CA LYS A 164 -15.95 15.06 25.81
C LYS A 164 -16.72 14.15 24.85
N LEU A 165 -18.00 14.44 24.61
CA LEU A 165 -18.85 13.67 23.68
C LEU A 165 -18.32 13.66 22.25
N ILE A 166 -17.82 14.80 21.76
CA ILE A 166 -17.20 14.90 20.43
C ILE A 166 -15.99 13.96 20.33
N ASN A 167 -15.10 14.00 21.32
CA ASN A 167 -13.90 13.18 21.33
C ASN A 167 -14.21 11.68 21.50
N GLU A 168 -15.18 11.33 22.36
CA GLU A 168 -15.68 9.95 22.52
C GLU A 168 -16.26 9.38 21.23
N SER A 169 -16.88 10.25 20.41
CA SER A 169 -17.43 9.87 19.10
C SER A 169 -16.36 9.79 18.00
N LYS A 170 -15.06 9.82 18.34
CA LYS A 170 -13.94 9.88 17.38
C LYS A 170 -14.01 11.07 16.41
N LEU A 171 -14.70 12.14 16.82
CA LEU A 171 -14.80 13.41 16.09
C LEU A 171 -13.87 14.43 16.73
N LYS A 172 -13.63 15.55 16.05
CA LYS A 172 -12.74 16.61 16.52
C LYS A 172 -13.52 17.86 16.88
N VAL A 173 -13.12 18.52 17.96
CA VAL A 173 -13.64 19.84 18.32
C VAL A 173 -13.09 20.86 17.33
N GLY A 174 -13.98 21.50 16.58
CA GLY A 174 -13.68 22.54 15.61
C GLY A 174 -13.63 23.93 16.23
N LYS A 175 -13.99 24.94 15.43
CA LYS A 175 -14.03 26.33 15.87
C LYS A 175 -15.12 26.56 16.91
N VAL A 176 -14.78 27.18 18.04
CA VAL A 176 -15.73 27.61 19.07
C VAL A 176 -15.99 29.10 18.92
N THR A 177 -17.24 29.47 18.61
CA THR A 177 -17.67 30.86 18.44
C THR A 177 -18.61 31.24 19.56
N TYR A 178 -18.30 32.29 20.30
CA TYR A 178 -19.16 32.80 21.37
C TYR A 178 -20.13 33.84 20.83
N GLN A 179 -21.42 33.68 21.11
CA GLN A 179 -22.47 34.59 20.68
C GLN A 179 -23.28 35.09 21.88
N THR A 180 -23.68 36.36 21.86
CA THR A 180 -24.55 36.91 22.90
C THR A 180 -25.95 36.33 22.73
N ASN A 181 -26.40 35.57 23.73
CA ASN A 181 -27.73 34.98 23.76
C ASN A 181 -28.31 35.15 25.17
N ASN A 182 -29.55 35.63 25.26
CA ASN A 182 -30.26 35.83 26.53
C ASN A 182 -31.22 34.68 26.87
N GLU A 183 -31.52 33.81 25.91
CA GLU A 183 -32.44 32.67 26.06
C GLU A 183 -31.72 31.43 26.60
N VAL A 184 -30.44 31.27 26.25
CA VAL A 184 -29.62 30.11 26.63
C VAL A 184 -28.63 30.51 27.74
N PRO A 185 -28.51 29.73 28.83
CA PRO A 185 -27.52 29.97 29.89
C PRO A 185 -26.09 30.10 29.35
N ALA A 186 -25.32 31.03 29.93
CA ALA A 186 -23.93 31.25 29.53
C ALA A 186 -23.10 29.97 29.68
N GLY A 187 -22.28 29.66 28.67
CA GLY A 187 -21.43 28.46 28.62
C GLY A 187 -22.05 27.24 27.95
N GLN A 188 -23.36 27.27 27.62
CA GLN A 188 -24.01 26.20 26.87
C GLN A 188 -23.89 26.39 25.36
N VAL A 189 -23.89 25.26 24.64
CA VAL A 189 -23.88 25.22 23.17
C VAL A 189 -25.28 25.58 22.64
N VAL A 190 -25.36 26.69 21.89
CA VAL A 190 -26.56 27.20 21.21
C VAL A 190 -26.79 26.47 19.90
N ASP A 191 -25.72 26.24 19.14
CA ASP A 191 -25.80 25.56 17.85
C ASP A 191 -24.50 24.80 17.54
N GLN A 192 -24.58 23.86 16.63
CA GLN A 192 -23.47 23.06 16.13
C GLN A 192 -23.49 22.93 14.61
N TYR A 193 -22.32 22.77 14.02
CA TYR A 193 -22.17 22.42 12.61
C TYR A 193 -21.05 21.39 12.43
N PRO A 194 -21.27 20.26 11.72
CA PRO A 194 -22.52 19.81 11.10
C PRO A 194 -23.65 19.57 12.12
N LYS A 195 -24.90 19.53 11.63
CA LYS A 195 -26.09 19.28 12.49
C LYS A 195 -26.06 17.85 13.05
N ALA A 196 -26.74 17.66 14.18
CA ALA A 196 -26.89 16.35 14.81
C ALA A 196 -27.47 15.30 13.84
N ASP A 197 -27.12 14.03 14.08
CA ASP A 197 -27.51 12.85 13.28
C ASP A 197 -27.03 12.85 11.82
N LYS A 198 -26.27 13.86 11.40
CA LYS A 198 -25.58 13.80 10.11
C LYS A 198 -24.46 12.77 10.17
N SER A 199 -24.30 12.08 9.06
CA SER A 199 -23.21 11.15 8.81
C SER A 199 -21.90 11.93 8.67
N ALA A 200 -20.86 11.49 9.38
CA ALA A 200 -19.55 12.11 9.43
C ALA A 200 -18.44 11.04 9.37
N ASN A 201 -17.25 11.46 8.97
CA ASN A 201 -16.06 10.61 8.97
C ASN A 201 -15.30 10.77 10.29
N GLU A 202 -14.41 9.82 10.60
CA GLU A 202 -13.46 9.96 11.70
C GLU A 202 -12.70 11.29 11.58
N ASN A 203 -12.44 11.96 12.71
CA ASN A 203 -11.77 13.26 12.79
C ASN A 203 -12.49 14.45 12.13
N THR A 204 -13.76 14.32 11.74
CA THR A 204 -14.56 15.47 11.27
C THR A 204 -14.64 16.53 12.36
N SER A 205 -14.39 17.80 11.99
CA SER A 205 -14.42 18.92 12.93
C SER A 205 -15.84 19.44 13.12
N ILE A 206 -16.33 19.49 14.37
CA ILE A 206 -17.62 20.08 14.72
C ILE A 206 -17.39 21.49 15.26
N GLU A 207 -17.93 22.48 14.57
CA GLU A 207 -18.01 23.86 15.03
C GLU A 207 -19.09 24.01 16.10
N LEU A 208 -18.79 24.79 17.13
CA LEU A 208 -19.69 25.04 18.26
C LEU A 208 -19.98 26.53 18.39
N PHE A 209 -21.26 26.85 18.56
CA PHE A 209 -21.72 28.20 18.90
C PHE A 209 -22.14 28.20 20.36
N VAL A 210 -21.49 29.01 21.20
CA VAL A 210 -21.67 28.98 22.67
C VAL A 210 -22.27 30.29 23.15
N ALA A 211 -23.25 30.22 24.06
CA ALA A 211 -23.89 31.38 24.64
C ALA A 211 -22.95 32.14 25.58
N LYS A 212 -22.89 33.46 25.41
CA LYS A 212 -22.21 34.40 26.31
C LYS A 212 -23.23 35.41 26.84
N LYS A 213 -23.18 35.72 28.14
CA LYS A 213 -24.03 36.74 28.76
C LYS A 213 -23.69 38.13 28.21
N LYS A 214 -24.71 38.94 27.91
CA LYS A 214 -24.53 40.37 27.64
C LYS A 214 -24.04 41.05 28.93
N VAL A 215 -22.81 41.56 28.91
CA VAL A 215 -22.30 42.40 29.99
C VAL A 215 -22.85 43.80 29.76
N VAL A 216 -23.85 44.20 30.54
CA VAL A 216 -24.30 45.60 30.60
C VAL A 216 -23.48 46.25 31.71
N ILE A 217 -22.54 47.12 31.34
CA ILE A 217 -21.84 47.96 32.29
C ILE A 217 -22.83 49.08 32.66
N LYS A 218 -23.36 49.04 33.89
CA LYS A 218 -24.04 50.21 34.46
C LYS A 218 -22.94 51.19 34.88
N ILE A 219 -22.88 52.33 34.23
CA ILE A 219 -22.12 53.48 34.74
C ILE A 219 -23.07 54.13 35.74
N GLU A 220 -22.72 54.07 37.02
CA GLU A 220 -23.41 54.83 38.07
C GLU A 220 -22.90 56.27 37.97
N GLU A 221 -23.76 57.19 37.53
CA GLU A 221 -23.52 58.63 37.62
C GLU A 221 -23.90 59.06 39.04
N ASP A 222 -22.89 59.28 39.88
CA ASP A 222 -23.07 59.93 41.18
C ASP A 222 -23.32 61.43 40.96
N GLU A 223 -24.55 61.87 41.21
CA GLU A 223 -24.94 63.28 41.28
C GLU A 223 -24.24 63.96 42.47
N ALA A 224 -23.25 64.81 42.19
CA ALA A 224 -22.64 65.71 43.17
C ALA A 224 -23.20 67.13 42.98
N ASP A 225 -24.00 67.53 43.96
CA ASP A 225 -24.56 68.86 44.20
C ASP A 225 -23.44 69.94 44.24
N MET A 226 -23.56 70.98 43.41
CA MET A 226 -22.75 72.19 43.54
C MET A 226 -23.59 73.43 43.22
N SER A 227 -23.81 74.21 44.27
CA SER A 227 -24.44 75.51 44.31
C SER A 227 -23.74 76.56 43.45
N VAL A 228 -24.56 77.43 42.86
CA VAL A 228 -24.16 78.56 42.00
C VAL A 228 -24.07 79.84 42.84
N GLU A 229 -22.88 80.43 42.91
CA GLU A 229 -22.57 81.88 43.00
C GLU A 229 -21.10 82.00 42.51
N GLY A 230 -20.60 82.94 41.71
CA GLY A 230 -21.03 84.18 41.09
C GLY A 230 -19.74 84.91 40.67
N ASN A 231 -19.81 85.68 39.58
CA ASN A 231 -18.84 86.69 39.09
C ASN A 231 -17.70 86.27 38.12
N ALA A 232 -17.99 86.53 36.84
CA ALA A 232 -17.35 87.56 35.99
C ALA A 232 -15.81 87.63 35.86
N ASP A 233 -15.42 87.58 34.58
CA ASP A 233 -14.47 88.46 33.88
C ASP A 233 -13.13 87.90 33.33
N LEU A 234 -13.09 87.97 31.98
CA LEU A 234 -12.01 88.43 31.08
C LEU A 234 -10.95 87.46 30.50
N ASN A 235 -11.12 87.26 29.18
CA ASN A 235 -10.14 87.32 28.07
C ASN A 235 -8.89 86.41 28.01
N GLY A 236 -8.73 85.72 26.87
CA GLY A 236 -7.40 85.50 26.26
C GLY A 236 -7.15 84.19 25.50
N SER A 237 -7.75 84.05 24.30
CA SER A 237 -7.21 83.48 23.03
C SER A 237 -6.43 82.14 22.99
N THR A 238 -6.92 81.19 22.18
CA THR A 238 -6.31 80.71 20.89
C THR A 238 -7.22 79.63 20.27
N GLU A 239 -7.94 79.96 19.20
CA GLU A 239 -7.73 79.52 17.79
C GLU A 239 -7.87 77.99 17.56
N LYS A 240 -9.02 77.55 16.99
CA LYS A 240 -9.24 77.26 15.54
C LYS A 240 -8.47 76.02 15.06
N ASN A 241 -9.01 75.06 14.31
CA ASN A 241 -10.27 74.93 13.59
C ASN A 241 -10.42 73.44 13.18
N SER A 242 -11.66 72.95 13.22
CA SER A 242 -12.32 72.07 12.25
C SER A 242 -11.61 71.89 10.88
N GLN A 243 -11.74 70.81 10.12
CA GLN A 243 -12.97 70.10 9.80
C GLN A 243 -12.64 68.89 8.92
N THR A 244 -13.53 67.92 9.01
CA THR A 244 -13.91 66.88 8.04
C THR A 244 -13.80 67.25 6.56
N ASN A 245 -13.51 66.26 5.70
CA ASN A 245 -14.47 65.79 4.68
C ASN A 245 -13.96 64.59 3.83
N LYS A 246 -14.90 63.66 3.61
CA LYS A 246 -14.98 62.56 2.61
C LYS A 246 -15.14 63.14 1.17
N PRO A 247 -15.36 62.35 0.09
CA PRO A 247 -14.64 61.18 -0.44
C PRO A 247 -14.47 61.24 -2.00
N GLY A 248 -13.71 60.30 -2.61
CA GLY A 248 -14.10 59.72 -3.91
C GLY A 248 -13.15 59.80 -5.13
N VAL A 249 -12.87 58.59 -5.65
CA VAL A 249 -12.89 58.16 -7.06
C VAL A 249 -11.66 58.39 -7.99
N ASN A 250 -11.15 57.24 -8.50
CA ASN A 250 -10.40 56.95 -9.74
C ASN A 250 -9.01 57.60 -9.92
N LYS A 251 -7.97 56.99 -10.51
CA LYS A 251 -7.93 56.06 -11.66
C LYS A 251 -6.50 55.48 -11.82
N GLU A 252 -6.44 54.26 -12.36
CA GLU A 252 -5.46 53.78 -13.38
C GLU A 252 -3.95 53.53 -13.09
N SER A 253 -3.55 52.28 -13.37
CA SER A 253 -2.27 51.81 -13.97
C SER A 253 -1.00 51.88 -13.08
N THR A 254 -0.06 50.93 -13.03
CA THR A 254 0.60 50.09 -14.05
C THR A 254 1.28 48.84 -13.43
N LYS A 255 1.52 47.84 -14.29
CA LYS A 255 2.32 46.61 -14.13
C LYS A 255 3.78 46.87 -13.71
N SER A 256 4.40 45.88 -13.05
CA SER A 256 5.72 45.33 -13.45
C SER A 256 6.06 44.04 -12.69
N ASP A 257 6.33 43.00 -13.47
CA ASP A 257 7.08 41.78 -13.15
C ASP A 257 8.44 42.07 -12.50
N THR A 258 9.03 41.10 -11.78
CA THR A 258 10.30 40.42 -12.16
C THR A 258 10.68 39.34 -11.15
N LYS A 259 11.09 38.18 -11.69
CA LYS A 259 11.66 36.97 -11.07
C LYS A 259 13.13 37.15 -10.69
N GLU A 260 13.61 36.26 -9.80
CA GLU A 260 14.83 35.43 -9.87
C GLU A 260 15.50 35.33 -8.49
N SER A 261 15.54 34.16 -7.82
CA SER A 261 16.38 32.95 -8.05
C SER A 261 17.61 32.97 -7.11
N PRO A 262 18.43 31.91 -7.00
CA PRO A 262 18.26 30.75 -6.12
C PRO A 262 19.39 30.66 -5.07
N ASN A 263 19.33 29.69 -4.15
CA ASN A 263 20.54 29.31 -3.39
C ASN A 263 20.69 27.79 -3.26
N THR A 264 21.90 27.34 -3.58
CA THR A 264 22.41 25.98 -3.62
C THR A 264 23.41 25.74 -2.50
N GLY A 265 23.43 24.52 -1.97
CA GLY A 265 24.66 23.83 -1.61
C GLY A 265 24.96 23.70 -0.12
N ASN A 266 25.01 22.44 0.37
CA ASN A 266 26.28 21.93 0.90
C ASN A 266 26.37 20.39 0.87
N LYS A 267 27.62 19.91 0.87
CA LYS A 267 28.14 18.60 0.48
C LYS A 267 28.79 17.88 1.69
N ASP A 268 29.27 16.66 1.43
CA ASP A 268 30.23 15.79 2.18
C ASP A 268 29.60 14.73 3.11
N GLN A 269 29.70 13.42 2.81
CA GLN A 269 30.83 12.47 2.69
C GLN A 269 31.37 11.93 4.03
N SER A 270 31.16 10.63 4.26
CA SER A 270 32.17 9.72 4.87
C SER A 270 31.76 8.24 4.85
N LYS A 271 32.59 7.44 4.17
CA LYS A 271 33.20 6.12 4.54
C LYS A 271 32.31 4.94 4.98
N GLU A 272 32.30 3.80 4.28
CA GLU A 272 33.34 2.75 4.19
C GLU A 272 33.42 1.87 5.47
N THR A 273 32.92 0.63 5.41
CA THR A 273 33.66 -0.59 5.84
C THR A 273 32.99 -1.87 5.32
N ASP A 274 33.79 -2.61 4.57
CA ASP A 274 33.78 -4.04 4.28
C ASP A 274 33.88 -4.89 5.57
N LYS A 275 33.19 -6.05 5.62
CA LYS A 275 33.65 -7.25 6.35
C LYS A 275 32.82 -8.50 6.03
N THR A 276 33.36 -9.25 5.09
CA THR A 276 33.31 -10.71 4.95
C THR A 276 33.64 -11.42 6.28
N LYS A 277 32.78 -12.37 6.74
CA LYS A 277 33.21 -13.54 7.55
C LYS A 277 32.12 -14.63 7.66
N GLU A 278 32.20 -15.63 6.79
CA GLU A 278 32.00 -17.06 7.14
C GLU A 278 33.41 -17.67 7.32
N PRO A 279 33.61 -18.92 7.80
CA PRO A 279 32.69 -19.85 8.50
C PRO A 279 33.31 -20.41 9.81
N GLU A 280 32.51 -21.02 10.69
CA GLU A 280 33.02 -22.07 11.59
C GLU A 280 32.12 -23.31 11.58
N LYS A 281 32.80 -24.43 11.32
CA LYS A 281 32.34 -25.82 11.28
C LYS A 281 32.51 -26.44 12.66
N SER A 282 31.85 -27.60 12.83
CA SER A 282 32.10 -28.67 13.82
C SER A 282 31.33 -28.49 15.14
N LYS A 283 30.64 -29.49 15.70
CA LYS A 283 30.87 -30.95 15.68
C LYS A 283 29.62 -31.70 16.20
N ASP A 284 29.42 -32.90 15.63
CA ASP A 284 28.98 -34.16 16.27
C ASP A 284 27.90 -34.17 17.37
N LYS A 285 26.80 -34.88 17.10
CA LYS A 285 26.46 -36.14 17.78
C LYS A 285 25.20 -36.80 17.20
N GLN A 286 25.40 -37.93 16.54
CA GLN A 286 24.46 -39.05 16.44
C GLN A 286 25.03 -40.19 17.30
N PRO A 287 24.27 -41.27 17.59
CA PRO A 287 23.00 -41.37 18.29
C PRO A 287 23.21 -42.19 19.59
N PRO A 288 22.15 -42.71 20.24
CA PRO A 288 22.28 -44.12 20.61
C PRO A 288 21.11 -44.97 20.15
N SER A 289 21.49 -46.17 19.73
CA SER A 289 20.69 -47.37 19.58
C SER A 289 20.35 -47.99 20.94
N ASP A 290 19.57 -49.08 20.87
CA ASP A 290 19.28 -50.08 21.90
C ASP A 290 18.06 -49.73 22.77
N LYS A 291 17.11 -50.63 23.07
CA LYS A 291 16.95 -52.08 22.85
C LYS A 291 15.54 -52.46 23.33
N ASP A 292 15.08 -53.64 22.90
CA ASP A 292 14.19 -54.57 23.61
C ASP A 292 12.83 -54.07 24.16
N ASN A 293 11.72 -54.66 23.71
CA ASN A 293 11.29 -55.93 24.29
C ASN A 293 10.09 -56.51 23.54
N SER A 294 10.15 -57.84 23.38
CA SER A 294 9.05 -58.75 23.11
C SER A 294 7.85 -58.53 24.03
N ASP A 295 6.63 -58.74 23.52
CA ASP A 295 5.76 -59.74 24.16
C ASP A 295 4.63 -60.23 23.25
N GLN A 296 4.47 -61.55 23.28
CA GLN A 296 3.39 -62.35 22.72
C GLN A 296 2.18 -62.30 23.66
N LYS A 297 0.95 -62.33 23.13
CA LYS A 297 -0.05 -63.40 23.38
C LYS A 297 -1.46 -62.99 22.96
N GLU A 298 -2.09 -63.93 22.25
CA GLU A 298 -3.45 -64.44 22.42
C GLU A 298 -4.52 -63.47 22.96
N GLN A 299 -5.47 -63.09 22.10
CA GLN A 299 -6.84 -63.64 22.06
C GLN A 299 -7.58 -63.14 20.82
#